data_AF-A0A1N7GDX1-F1
#
_entry.id   AF-A0A1N7GDX1-F1
#
_cell.length_a   1.000
_cell.length_b   1.000
_cell.length_c   1.000
_cell.angle_alpha   90.00
_cell.angle_beta   90.00
_cell.angle_gamma   90.00
#
_symmetry.space_group_name_H-M   'P 1'
#
loop_
_entity.id
_entity.type
_entity.pdbx_description
1 polymer ?
#
loop_
_entity_poly.entity_id
_entity_poly.type
_entity_poly.pdbx_seq_one_letter_code
_entity_poly.pdbx_strand_id
1 'polypeptide(L)' 'MTLTLDTPLGLTDLSTCGRCGQTTQIEQLYRCTDRSWICQDCISEAIEAQRLATVTGRKM' A
#
# COMPACT_ATOMS: atom_id res chain seq x y z
N MET A 1 7.11 -37.58 -12.82
CA MET A 1 6.16 -36.58 -13.35
C MET A 1 6.69 -35.22 -12.94
N THR A 2 7.32 -34.52 -13.87
CA THR A 2 7.90 -33.19 -13.66
C THR A 2 6.85 -32.16 -14.05
N LEU A 3 6.32 -31.42 -13.07
CA LEU A 3 5.43 -30.29 -13.30
C LEU A 3 6.29 -29.09 -13.73
N THR A 4 6.50 -28.91 -15.03
CA THR A 4 7.02 -27.63 -15.55
C THR A 4 5.86 -26.65 -15.67
N LEU A 5 5.86 -25.66 -14.79
CA LEU A 5 4.91 -24.56 -14.82
C LEU A 5 5.40 -23.56 -15.88
N ASP A 6 5.21 -23.89 -17.16
CA ASP A 6 5.46 -23.01 -18.33
C ASP A 6 4.40 -21.91 -18.44
N THR A 7 4.07 -21.26 -17.33
CA THR A 7 3.35 -19.99 -17.35
C THR A 7 4.42 -18.92 -17.21
N PRO A 8 4.49 -17.92 -18.10
CA PRO A 8 5.20 -16.71 -17.75
C PRO A 8 4.50 -16.18 -16.49
N LEU A 9 5.13 -16.40 -15.35
CA LEU A 9 4.87 -15.65 -14.14
C LEU A 9 5.30 -14.22 -14.46
N GLY A 10 4.55 -13.54 -15.32
CA GLY A 10 4.37 -12.11 -15.23
C GLY A 10 3.75 -11.92 -13.86
N LEU A 11 4.62 -11.86 -12.85
CA LEU A 11 4.34 -11.55 -11.47
C LEU A 11 3.79 -10.14 -11.46
N THR A 12 2.56 -9.96 -11.91
CA THR A 12 1.67 -9.00 -11.28
C THR A 12 1.42 -9.56 -9.89
N ASP A 13 2.43 -9.44 -9.02
CA ASP A 13 2.29 -9.68 -7.59
C ASP A 13 1.25 -8.66 -7.12
N LEU A 14 -0.01 -9.06 -7.17
CA LEU A 14 -1.12 -8.28 -6.70
C LEU A 14 -1.20 -8.52 -5.20
N SER A 15 -1.22 -7.44 -4.46
CA SER A 15 -1.37 -7.49 -3.01
C SER A 15 -2.45 -6.49 -2.59
N THR A 16 -2.99 -6.72 -1.40
CA THR A 16 -4.10 -5.95 -0.88
C THR A 16 -3.59 -4.90 0.08
N CYS A 17 -4.04 -3.66 -0.09
CA CYS A 17 -3.80 -2.60 0.88
C CYS A 17 -4.44 -2.96 2.22
N GLY A 18 -3.65 -3.03 3.28
CA GLY A 18 -4.09 -3.36 4.64
C GLY A 18 -5.05 -2.34 5.26
N ARG A 19 -5.18 -1.14 4.67
CA ARG A 19 -6.07 -0.08 5.17
C ARG A 19 -7.40 0.00 4.43
N CYS A 20 -7.38 0.07 3.09
CA CYS A 20 -8.60 0.23 2.29
C CYS A 20 -9.09 -1.06 1.62
N GLY A 21 -8.32 -2.15 1.68
CA GLY A 21 -8.69 -3.43 1.06
C GLY A 21 -8.60 -3.45 -0.47
N GLN A 22 -8.10 -2.39 -1.10
CA GLN A 22 -7.93 -2.36 -2.56
C GLN A 22 -6.76 -3.26 -2.97
N THR A 23 -6.98 -4.06 -4.00
CA THR A 23 -5.95 -4.90 -4.61
C THR A 23 -5.25 -4.11 -5.70
N THR A 24 -3.92 -4.00 -5.61
CA THR A 24 -3.09 -3.36 -6.64
C THR A 24 -1.76 -4.08 -6.78
N GLN A 25 -0.95 -3.67 -7.75
CA GLN A 25 0.39 -4.21 -7.95
C GLN A 25 1.28 -3.89 -6.75
N ILE A 26 2.06 -4.87 -6.30
CA ILE A 26 2.93 -4.74 -5.13
C ILE A 26 3.98 -3.64 -5.30
N GLU A 27 4.39 -3.36 -6.54
CA GLU A 27 5.29 -2.25 -6.89
C GLU A 27 4.68 -0.87 -6.58
N GLN A 28 3.34 -0.79 -6.52
CA GLN A 28 2.58 0.42 -6.17
C GLN A 28 2.19 0.46 -4.68
N LEU A 29 2.59 -0.55 -3.90
CA LEU A 29 2.35 -0.61 -2.46
C LEU A 29 3.62 -0.29 -1.69
N TYR A 30 3.44 0.36 -0.56
CA TYR A 30 4.51 0.67 0.37
C TYR A 30 4.44 -0.28 1.55
N ARG A 31 5.58 -0.84 1.93
CA ARG A 31 5.68 -1.75 3.07
C ARG A 31 5.83 -0.95 4.37
N CYS A 32 4.91 -1.14 5.29
CA CYS A 32 4.97 -0.58 6.62
C CYS A 32 5.81 -1.45 7.58
N THR A 33 6.21 -0.87 8.70
CA THR A 33 7.06 -1.53 9.72
C THR A 33 6.38 -2.72 10.39
N ASP A 34 5.06 -2.72 10.45
CA ASP A 34 4.19 -3.80 10.93
C ASP A 34 4.02 -4.95 9.91
N ARG A 35 4.76 -4.90 8.79
CA ARG A 35 4.69 -5.83 7.65
C ARG A 35 3.39 -5.74 6.86
N SER A 36 2.54 -4.74 7.10
CA SER A 36 1.39 -4.45 6.24
C SER A 36 1.84 -3.74 4.95
N TRP A 37 1.02 -3.85 3.91
CA TRP A 37 1.20 -3.13 2.64
C TRP A 37 0.14 -2.04 2.53
N ILE A 38 0.52 -0.82 2.17
CA ILE A 38 -0.39 0.32 2.09
C ILE A 38 -0.27 0.98 0.72
N CYS A 39 -1.39 1.33 0.10
CA CYS A 39 -1.40 2.03 -1.18
C CYS A 39 -1.05 3.51 -1.03
N GLN A 40 -0.60 4.11 -2.13
CA GLN A 40 -0.24 5.53 -2.20
C GLN A 40 -1.38 6.46 -1.75
N ASP A 41 -2.62 6.14 -2.09
CA ASP A 41 -3.79 6.95 -1.71
C ASP A 41 -3.96 7.01 -0.20
N CYS A 42 -3.90 5.85 0.46
CA CYS A 42 -3.98 5.75 1.92
C CYS A 42 -2.84 6.49 2.63
N ILE A 43 -1.64 6.56 2.02
CA ILE A 43 -0.52 7.35 2.54
C ILE A 43 -0.81 8.84 2.37
N SER A 44 -1.31 9.24 1.20
CA SER A 44 -1.60 10.64 0.89
C SER A 44 -2.66 11.19 1.84
N GLU A 45 -3.74 10.45 2.07
CA GLU A 45 -4.78 10.79 3.06
C GLU A 45 -4.21 10.94 4.47
N ALA A 46 -3.30 10.04 4.89
CA ALA A 46 -2.69 10.11 6.22
C ALA A 46 -1.80 11.36 6.36
N ILE A 47 -1.02 11.69 5.33
CA ILE A 47 -0.17 12.90 5.31
C ILE A 47 -1.05 14.15 5.35
N GLU A 48 -2.12 14.21 4.59
CA GLU A 48 -3.05 15.34 4.58
C GLU A 48 -3.75 15.52 5.93
N ALA A 49 -4.23 14.44 6.54
CA ALA A 49 -4.80 14.46 7.88
C ALA A 49 -3.79 14.99 8.91
N GLN A 50 -2.52 14.54 8.83
CA GLN A 50 -1.46 15.02 9.72
C GLN A 50 -1.13 16.50 9.49
N ARG A 51 -1.09 16.96 8.23
CA ARG A 51 -0.88 18.38 7.90
C ARG A 51 -1.99 19.24 8.48
N LEU A 52 -3.25 18.82 8.33
CA LEU A 52 -4.41 19.50 8.90
C LEU A 52 -4.30 19.55 10.43
N ALA A 53 -4.03 18.41 11.08
CA ALA A 53 -3.86 18.34 12.53
C ALA A 53 -2.73 19.25 13.04
N THR A 54 -1.61 19.34 12.30
CA THR A 54 -0.48 20.20 12.65
C THR A 54 -0.83 21.68 12.51
N VAL A 55 -1.58 22.05 11.47
CA VAL A 55 -2.04 23.44 11.27
C VAL A 55 -3.06 23.83 12.34
N THR A 56 -3.98 22.93 12.70
CA THR A 56 -4.94 23.19 13.78
C THR A 56 -4.29 23.22 15.15
N GLY A 57 -3.25 22.41 15.39
CA GLY A 57 -2.48 22.39 16.64
C GLY A 57 -1.60 23.63 16.84
N ARG A 58 -1.20 24.31 15.76
CA ARG A 58 -0.49 25.60 15.81
C ARG A 58 -1.39 26.81 16.13
N LYS A 59 -2.70 26.60 16.27
CA LYS A 59 -3.68 27.67 16.58
C LYS A 59 -4.03 27.78 18.08
N MET A 60 -3.18 27.25 18.96
CA MET A 60 -3.27 27.43 20.41
C MET A 60 -2.10 28.27 20.92
#